data_AF-A0A935Z5M9-F1
#
_entry.id   AF-A0A935Z5M9-F1
#
_cell.length_a   1.000
_cell.length_b   1.000
_cell.length_c   1.000
_cell.angle_alpha   90.00
_cell.angle_beta   90.00
_cell.angle_gamma   90.00
#
_symmetry.space_group_name_H-M   'P 1'
#
loop_
_entity.id
_entity.type
_entity.pdbx_description
1 polymer ?
#
loop_
_entity_poly.entity_id
_entity_poly.type
_entity_poly.pdbx_seq_one_letter_code
_entity_poly.pdbx_strand_id
1 'polypeptide(L)'
;MFDISFGEMMVCLVVILIVIGPERLPETVRTVALWIGRLKRSIRETRSEIERQIGADDIRRQLYNEEIMRSLEKTRAEMTQGLSSIEQEIKNPLADLTEEQRSALYRPLEELPDHAHINEPIVEQITEPTPNPDSPTKV
;
A
#
# COMPACT_ATOMS: atom_id res chain seq x y z
N MET A 1 22.85 7.73 1.25
CA MET A 1 21.98 8.90 1.48
C MET A 1 21.05 9.07 0.28
N PHE A 2 20.10 8.15 0.17
CA PHE A 2 18.92 8.19 -0.70
C PHE A 2 17.88 7.27 -0.02
N ASP A 3 17.45 7.68 1.17
CA ASP A 3 16.33 7.04 1.86
C ASP A 3 15.05 7.53 1.20
N ILE A 4 14.73 6.97 0.03
CA ILE A 4 13.47 7.20 -0.65
C ILE A 4 12.49 6.13 -0.20
N SER A 5 11.51 6.55 0.60
CA SER A 5 10.40 5.75 1.04
C SER A 5 9.32 5.64 -0.05
N PHE A 6 8.44 4.64 0.05
CA PHE A 6 7.33 4.48 -0.91
C PHE A 6 6.45 5.74 -1.00
N GLY A 7 6.25 6.44 0.12
CA GLY A 7 5.49 7.69 0.18
C GLY A 7 6.12 8.80 -0.65
N GLU A 8 7.45 8.98 -0.59
CA GLU A 8 8.16 10.00 -1.39
C GLU A 8 8.13 9.69 -2.88
N MET A 9 8.22 8.41 -3.27
CA MET A 9 8.03 7.99 -4.66
C MET A 9 6.63 8.32 -5.17
N MET A 10 5.58 8.11 -4.35
CA MET A 10 4.21 8.45 -4.72
C MET A 10 4.01 9.96 -4.88
N VAL A 11 4.54 10.76 -3.95
CA VAL A 11 4.52 12.23 -4.03
C VAL A 11 5.24 12.70 -5.29
N CYS A 12 6.42 12.17 -5.57
CA CYS A 12 7.19 12.51 -6.76
C CYS A 12 6.42 12.17 -8.04
N LEU A 13 5.78 10.99 -8.10
CA LEU A 13 4.95 10.57 -9.24
C LEU A 13 3.78 11.53 -9.47
N VAL A 14 3.09 11.96 -8.42
CA VAL A 14 2.00 12.94 -8.50
C VAL A 14 2.53 14.29 -9.01
N VAL A 15 3.67 14.77 -8.50
CA VAL A 15 4.28 16.03 -8.95
C VAL A 15 4.66 15.96 -10.43
N ILE A 16 5.28 14.86 -10.87
CA ILE A 16 5.63 14.64 -12.28
C ILE A 16 4.37 14.67 -13.16
N LEU A 17 3.29 14.01 -12.71
CA LEU A 17 2.00 14.03 -13.42
C LEU A 17 1.39 15.44 -13.49
N ILE A 18 1.55 16.26 -12.47
CA ILE A 18 1.04 17.65 -12.48
C ILE A 18 1.87 18.53 -13.42
N VAL A 19 3.20 18.43 -13.38
CA VAL A 19 4.10 19.29 -14.16
C VAL A 19 4.03 18.98 -15.65
N ILE A 20 4.11 17.69 -16.00
CA ILE A 20 4.08 17.23 -17.39
C ILE A 20 2.63 17.11 -17.90
N GLY A 21 1.70 16.80 -17.00
CA GLY A 21 0.33 16.39 -17.34
C GLY A 21 0.23 14.87 -17.53
N PRO A 22 -0.85 14.23 -17.03
CA PRO A 22 -1.03 12.77 -17.16
C PRO A 22 -1.14 12.31 -18.61
N GLU A 23 -1.63 13.16 -19.51
CA GLU A 23 -1.78 12.85 -20.92
C GLU A 23 -0.44 12.88 -21.69
N ARG A 24 0.54 13.68 -21.24
CA ARG A 24 1.81 13.91 -21.95
C ARG A 24 2.99 13.12 -21.39
N LEU A 25 2.91 12.68 -20.14
CA LEU A 25 3.88 11.75 -19.54
C LEU A 25 4.09 10.49 -20.39
N PRO A 26 3.04 9.74 -20.81
CA PRO A 26 3.22 8.52 -21.59
C PRO A 26 3.89 8.78 -22.95
N GLU A 27 3.61 9.92 -23.57
CA GLU A 27 4.22 10.32 -24.84
C GLU A 27 5.72 10.66 -24.66
N THR A 28 6.06 11.37 -23.59
CA THR A 28 7.45 11.74 -23.25
C THR A 28 8.28 10.49 -22.93
N VAL A 29 7.74 9.59 -22.10
CA VAL A 29 8.40 8.33 -21.73
C VAL A 29 8.62 7.46 -22.98
N ARG A 30 7.63 7.36 -23.87
CA ARG A 30 7.80 6.63 -25.14
C ARG A 30 8.95 7.20 -25.97
N THR A 31 9.04 8.51 -26.08
CA THR A 31 10.10 9.17 -26.85
C THR A 31 11.48 8.88 -26.23
N VAL A 32 11.63 9.11 -24.93
CA VAL A 32 12.89 8.82 -24.21
C VAL A 32 13.24 7.33 -24.31
N ALA A 33 12.28 6.43 -24.13
CA ALA A 33 12.48 4.99 -24.22
C ALA A 33 12.93 4.55 -25.62
N LEU A 34 12.39 5.15 -26.69
CA LEU A 34 12.83 4.89 -28.06
C LEU A 34 14.29 5.33 -28.29
N TRP A 35 14.70 6.45 -27.69
CA TRP A 35 16.07 6.97 -27.80
C TRP A 35 17.06 6.08 -27.01
N ILE A 36 16.71 5.72 -25.78
CA ILE A 36 17.47 4.74 -24.99
C ILE A 36 17.53 3.39 -25.71
N GLY A 37 16.43 2.95 -26.32
CA GLY A 37 16.36 1.68 -27.05
C GLY A 37 17.30 1.65 -28.26
N ARG A 38 17.38 2.77 -29.00
CA ARG A 38 18.35 2.94 -30.08
C ARG A 38 19.79 2.92 -29.58
N LEU A 39 20.10 3.66 -28.51
CA LEU A 39 21.44 3.69 -27.91
C LEU A 39 21.86 2.31 -27.39
N LYS A 40 20.96 1.61 -26.70
CA LYS A 40 21.17 0.24 -26.22
C LYS A 40 21.49 -0.72 -27.36
N ARG A 41 20.83 -0.55 -28.51
CA ARG A 41 21.09 -1.35 -29.71
C ARG A 41 22.48 -1.04 -30.29
N SER A 42 22.87 0.23 -30.39
CA SER A 42 24.21 0.62 -30.83
C SER A 42 25.30 0.05 -29.91
N ILE A 43 25.12 0.12 -28.59
CA ILE A 43 26.05 -0.48 -27.62
C ILE A 43 26.14 -2.01 -27.79
N ARG A 44 25.04 -2.67 -28.15
CA ARG A 44 25.02 -4.13 -28.39
C ARG A 44 25.79 -4.51 -29.65
N GLU A 45 25.64 -3.74 -30.72
CA GLU A 45 26.36 -3.93 -31.99
C GLU A 45 27.86 -3.69 -31.79
N THR A 46 28.23 -2.62 -31.09
CA THR A 46 29.64 -2.35 -30.73
C THR A 46 30.20 -3.41 -29.76
N ARG A 47 29.43 -3.90 -28.77
CA ARG A 47 29.86 -5.03 -27.93
C ARG A 47 30.14 -6.28 -28.76
N SER A 48 29.30 -6.60 -29.74
CA SER A 48 29.47 -7.77 -30.60
C SER A 48 30.73 -7.67 -31.48
N GLU A 49 31.10 -6.47 -31.90
CA GLU A 49 32.33 -6.22 -32.66
C GLU A 49 33.57 -6.21 -31.74
N ILE A 50 33.46 -5.61 -30.55
CA ILE A 50 34.53 -5.60 -29.53
C ILE A 50 34.83 -7.02 -29.07
N GLU A 51 33.83 -7.83 -28.74
CA GLU A 51 33.99 -9.22 -28.27
C GLU A 51 34.66 -10.12 -29.33
N ARG A 52 34.59 -9.72 -30.61
CA ARG A 52 35.16 -10.42 -31.75
C ARG A 52 36.59 -9.96 -32.13
N GLN A 53 37.05 -8.79 -31.64
CA GLN A 53 38.39 -8.26 -31.93
C GLN A 53 39.28 -8.11 -30.68
N ILE A 54 38.70 -7.87 -29.50
CA ILE A 54 39.39 -7.76 -28.21
C ILE A 54 38.59 -8.62 -27.23
N GLY A 55 39.13 -9.80 -26.90
CA GLY A 55 38.47 -10.79 -26.03
C GLY A 55 37.98 -10.18 -24.73
N ALA A 56 36.68 -9.87 -24.68
CA ALA A 56 36.00 -9.32 -23.51
C ALA A 56 35.92 -10.34 -22.36
N ASP A 57 36.28 -11.61 -22.62
CA ASP A 57 36.34 -12.67 -21.62
C ASP A 57 37.36 -12.38 -20.52
N ASP A 58 38.48 -11.70 -20.80
CA ASP A 58 39.51 -11.45 -19.78
C ASP A 58 39.07 -10.35 -18.79
N ILE A 59 38.40 -9.30 -19.28
CA ILE A 59 37.84 -8.22 -18.44
C ILE A 59 36.57 -8.70 -17.72
N ARG A 60 35.71 -9.48 -18.38
CA ARG A 60 34.53 -10.06 -17.74
C ARG A 60 34.94 -11.02 -16.63
N ARG A 61 35.93 -11.89 -16.82
CA ARG A 61 36.31 -12.88 -15.80
C ARG A 61 36.92 -12.23 -14.56
N GLN A 62 37.59 -11.09 -14.69
CA GLN A 62 38.14 -10.32 -13.57
C GLN A 62 37.07 -9.53 -12.79
N LEU A 63 36.07 -8.95 -13.47
CA LEU A 63 34.98 -8.23 -12.81
C LEU A 63 33.88 -9.16 -12.25
N TYR A 64 33.64 -10.30 -12.88
CA TYR A 64 32.47 -11.14 -12.61
C TYR A 64 32.62 -12.09 -11.43
N ASN A 65 33.85 -12.50 -11.10
CA ASN A 65 34.03 -13.58 -10.13
C ASN A 65 34.06 -13.13 -8.67
N GLU A 66 34.59 -11.95 -8.35
CA GLU A 66 34.80 -11.58 -6.95
C GLU A 66 33.91 -10.42 -6.49
N GLU A 67 33.83 -9.34 -7.27
CA GLU A 67 33.08 -8.15 -6.86
C GLU A 67 31.57 -8.28 -7.13
N ILE A 68 31.20 -8.88 -8.26
CA ILE A 68 29.78 -9.10 -8.61
C ILE A 68 29.16 -10.18 -7.72
N MET A 69 29.86 -11.28 -7.42
CA MET A 69 29.33 -12.32 -6.51
C MET A 69 29.10 -11.79 -5.09
N ARG A 70 30.08 -11.06 -4.52
CA ARG A 70 29.94 -10.48 -3.18
C ARG A 70 28.84 -9.41 -3.11
N SER A 71 28.72 -8.56 -4.14
CA SER A 71 27.66 -7.55 -4.18
C SER A 71 26.28 -8.17 -4.37
N LEU A 72 26.13 -9.20 -5.21
CA LEU A 72 24.88 -9.93 -5.39
C LEU A 72 24.43 -10.68 -4.13
N GLU A 73 25.35 -11.30 -3.40
CA GLU A 73 25.05 -11.98 -2.14
C GLU A 73 24.56 -10.99 -1.07
N LYS A 74 25.24 -9.84 -0.96
CA LYS A 74 24.84 -8.75 -0.07
C LYS A 74 23.46 -8.19 -0.44
N THR A 75 23.21 -7.90 -1.72
CA THR A 75 21.90 -7.42 -2.20
C THR A 75 20.80 -8.45 -1.99
N ARG A 76 21.07 -9.75 -2.17
CA ARG A 76 20.09 -10.81 -1.87
C ARG A 76 19.75 -10.87 -0.38
N ALA A 77 20.74 -10.78 0.49
CA ALA A 77 20.51 -10.78 1.94
C ALA A 77 19.65 -9.58 2.36
N GLU A 78 19.98 -8.38 1.89
CA GLU A 78 19.22 -7.15 2.17
C GLU A 78 17.79 -7.22 1.63
N MET A 79 17.59 -7.75 0.42
CA MET A 79 16.26 -7.92 -0.19
C MET A 79 15.41 -8.93 0.59
N THR A 80 15.99 -10.06 1.00
CA THR A 80 15.26 -11.09 1.77
C THR A 80 14.83 -10.54 3.13
N GLN A 81 15.69 -9.77 3.79
CA GLN A 81 15.39 -9.10 5.05
C GLN A 81 14.28 -8.04 4.88
N GLY A 82 14.35 -7.21 3.83
CA GLY A 82 13.33 -6.21 3.55
C GLY A 82 11.94 -6.81 3.28
N LEU A 83 11.88 -7.91 2.52
CA LEU A 83 10.63 -8.64 2.27
C LEU A 83 10.03 -9.25 3.55
N SER A 84 10.89 -9.75 4.44
CA SER A 84 10.47 -10.30 5.74
C SER A 84 9.86 -9.22 6.64
N SER A 85 10.45 -8.02 6.65
CA SER A 85 9.94 -6.87 7.39
C SER A 85 8.61 -6.38 6.84
N ILE A 86 8.44 -6.35 5.51
CA ILE A 86 7.16 -6.01 4.86
C ILE A 86 6.08 -7.05 5.23
N GLU A 87 6.42 -8.33 5.24
CA GLU A 87 5.49 -9.38 5.64
C GLU A 87 5.04 -9.23 7.10
N GLN A 88 5.94 -8.81 8.00
CA GLN A 88 5.61 -8.52 9.40
C GLN A 88 4.74 -7.26 9.54
N GLU A 89 5.06 -6.21 8.79
CA GLU A 89 4.30 -4.95 8.79
C GLU A 89 2.88 -5.15 8.24
N ILE A 90 2.69 -6.04 7.26
CA ILE A 90 1.38 -6.41 6.70
C ILE A 90 0.60 -7.37 7.61
N LYS A 91 1.26 -8.15 8.48
CA LYS A 91 0.59 -9.06 9.43
C LYS A 91 0.13 -8.37 10.72
N ASN A 92 0.73 -7.24 11.09
CA ASN A 92 0.40 -6.50 12.31
C ASN A 92 -0.94 -5.71 12.34
N PRO A 93 -1.59 -5.27 11.24
CA PRO A 93 -2.86 -4.53 11.33
C PRO A 93 -4.05 -5.41 11.77
N LEU A 94 -3.87 -6.72 11.95
CA LEU A 94 -4.89 -7.64 12.48
C LEU A 94 -4.77 -7.89 13.99
N ALA A 95 -3.64 -7.53 14.60
CA ALA A 95 -3.39 -7.70 16.03
C ALA A 95 -3.65 -6.42 16.85
N ASP A 96 -3.72 -5.26 16.19
CA ASP A 96 -3.90 -3.94 16.82
C ASP A 96 -5.37 -3.47 16.85
N LEU A 97 -6.32 -4.35 16.53
CA LEU A 97 -7.74 -4.12 16.85
C LEU A 97 -7.91 -4.35 18.36
N THR A 98 -7.67 -3.27 19.09
CA THR A 98 -7.73 -3.14 20.54
C THR A 98 -9.02 -3.70 21.14
N GLU A 99 -8.89 -4.37 22.28
CA GLU A 99 -9.97 -4.81 23.19
C GLU A 99 -10.96 -3.68 23.57
N GLU A 100 -10.60 -2.41 23.35
CA GLU A 100 -11.48 -1.24 23.47
C GLU A 100 -12.69 -1.29 22.51
N GLN A 101 -12.57 -1.83 21.29
CA GLN A 101 -13.71 -1.90 20.36
C GLN A 101 -14.64 -3.10 20.64
N ARG A 102 -14.11 -4.16 21.26
CA ARG A 102 -14.90 -5.34 21.67
C ARG A 102 -15.78 -5.05 22.88
N SER A 103 -15.28 -4.21 23.80
CA SER A 103 -16.01 -3.77 24.99
C SER A 103 -17.11 -2.74 24.70
N ALA A 104 -17.01 -2.00 23.58
CA ALA A 104 -18.08 -1.12 23.11
C ALA A 104 -19.28 -1.87 22.47
N LEU A 105 -19.08 -3.11 22.02
CA LEU A 105 -20.11 -3.92 21.35
C LEU A 105 -20.96 -4.76 22.31
N TYR A 106 -20.51 -4.98 23.56
CA TYR A 106 -21.28 -5.63 24.63
C TYR A 106 -21.44 -4.69 25.83
N ARG A 107 -22.37 -3.72 25.72
CA ARG A 107 -22.88 -2.98 26.87
C ARG A 107 -24.17 -3.68 27.37
N PRO A 108 -24.17 -4.34 28.54
CA PRO A 108 -25.40 -4.83 29.16
C PRO A 108 -26.38 -3.66 29.34
N LEU A 109 -27.62 -3.85 28.88
CA LEU A 109 -28.69 -2.91 29.15
C LEU A 109 -28.99 -2.92 30.66
N GLU A 110 -29.09 -1.70 31.20
CA GLU A 110 -29.93 -1.37 32.36
C GLU A 110 -29.34 -1.52 33.76
N GLU A 111 -28.88 -0.40 34.31
CA GLU A 111 -29.16 -0.04 35.71
C GLU A 111 -29.27 1.50 35.78
N LEU A 112 -30.50 2.01 35.89
CA LEU A 112 -30.78 3.43 36.15
C LEU A 112 -30.47 3.75 37.62
N PRO A 113 -29.66 4.77 37.94
CA PRO A 113 -29.55 5.25 39.31
C PRO A 113 -30.61 6.32 39.62
N ASP A 114 -31.36 6.07 40.69
CA ASP A 114 -32.27 6.98 41.38
C ASP A 114 -31.65 8.36 41.64
N HIS A 115 -32.30 9.43 41.16
CA HIS A 115 -32.22 10.75 41.81
C HIS A 115 -33.61 11.38 41.86
N ALA A 116 -34.07 11.55 43.09
CA ALA A 116 -35.32 12.15 43.50
C ALA A 116 -35.52 13.59 42.97
N HIS A 117 -36.77 13.99 42.72
CA HIS A 117 -37.51 14.82 43.68
C HIS A 117 -38.95 15.07 43.22
N ILE A 118 -39.82 14.94 44.22
CA ILE A 118 -41.25 15.19 44.26
C ILE A 118 -41.50 16.69 44.03
N ASN A 119 -42.44 17.04 43.14
CA ASN A 119 -43.43 18.10 43.42
C ASN A 119 -44.63 18.06 42.44
N GLU A 120 -45.76 17.75 43.06
CA GLU A 120 -47.17 17.98 42.73
C GLU A 120 -47.89 17.26 41.57
N PRO A 121 -49.17 16.86 41.79
CA PRO A 121 -49.91 15.96 40.91
C PRO A 121 -51.01 16.72 40.14
N ILE A 122 -51.05 16.59 38.82
CA ILE A 122 -52.28 16.82 38.04
C ILE A 122 -52.26 15.75 36.94
N VAL A 123 -52.81 14.56 37.23
CA VAL A 123 -54.20 14.22 36.87
C VAL A 123 -54.33 14.07 35.35
N GLU A 124 -54.30 12.79 34.95
CA GLU A 124 -55.33 12.21 34.09
C GLU A 124 -55.21 12.44 32.58
N GLN A 125 -54.77 11.40 31.88
CA GLN A 125 -55.61 10.65 30.93
C GLN A 125 -54.82 9.43 30.44
N ILE A 126 -55.10 8.23 30.97
CA ILE A 126 -56.19 7.34 30.54
C ILE A 126 -55.90 6.78 29.14
N THR A 127 -55.49 5.50 29.14
CA THR A 127 -55.80 4.43 28.16
C THR A 127 -55.43 4.67 26.69
N GLU A 128 -55.07 3.71 25.85
CA GLU A 128 -54.93 2.26 25.88
C GLU A 128 -54.14 1.94 24.60
N PRO A 129 -53.57 0.73 24.48
CA PRO A 129 -52.87 0.30 23.28
C PRO A 129 -53.92 -0.03 22.20
N THR A 130 -53.63 0.21 20.93
CA THR A 130 -54.37 -0.49 19.88
C THR A 130 -53.45 -0.82 18.72
N PRO A 131 -53.58 -2.06 18.18
CA PRO A 131 -52.54 -2.74 17.46
C PRO A 131 -52.66 -2.51 15.96
N ASN A 132 -51.56 -2.78 15.27
CA ASN A 132 -51.48 -2.99 13.84
C ASN A 132 -52.48 -4.07 13.38
N PRO A 133 -53.21 -3.83 12.28
CA PRO A 133 -53.32 -4.91 11.33
C PRO A 133 -53.08 -4.45 9.89
N ASP A 134 -52.66 -5.45 9.11
CA ASP A 134 -52.82 -5.55 7.66
C ASP A 134 -51.68 -5.06 6.78
N SER A 135 -50.75 -5.97 6.51
CA SER A 135 -50.61 -6.69 5.22
C SER A 135 -49.19 -7.28 5.13
N PRO A 136 -48.91 -8.46 4.53
CA PRO A 136 -49.48 -8.82 3.22
C PRO A 136 -49.65 -10.33 2.85
N THR A 137 -50.38 -10.55 1.74
CA THR A 137 -50.21 -11.60 0.69
C THR A 137 -50.98 -12.92 0.77
N LYS A 138 -51.59 -13.24 -0.39
CA LYS A 138 -51.62 -14.53 -1.12
C LYS A 138 -52.97 -15.28 -1.11
N VAL A 139 -53.72 -15.23 -2.21
CA VAL A 139 -53.83 -16.22 -3.32
C VAL A 139 -54.39 -15.50 -4.55
#